data_AF-A0AB35UZE4-F1
#
_entry.id   AF-A0AB35UZE4-F1
#
_cell.length_a   1.000
_cell.length_b   1.000
_cell.length_c   1.000
_cell.angle_alpha   90.00
_cell.angle_beta   90.00
_cell.angle_gamma   90.00
#
_symmetry.space_group_name_H-M   'P 1'
#
loop_
_entity.id
_entity.type
_entity.pdbx_description
1 polymer ?
#
loop_
_entity_poly.entity_id
_entity_poly.type
_entity_poly.pdbx_seq_one_letter_code
_entity_poly.pdbx_strand_id
1 'polypeptide(L)' 'PRKNAKPWKDTKSSSLERNELLRTIKRLGRTLWKKWSGYHRRSLVETKMHCIKLLGDKLSARSFDSQVNEIHARV' A
#
# COMPACT_ATOMS: atom_id res chain seq x y z
N PRO A 1 5.19 4.00 -7.20
CA PRO A 1 5.78 5.36 -7.05
C PRO A 1 4.75 6.46 -7.31
N ARG A 2 4.96 7.73 -6.87
CA ARG A 2 4.09 8.87 -7.24
C ARG A 2 4.37 9.31 -8.70
N LYS A 3 3.44 10.05 -9.33
CA LYS A 3 3.59 10.52 -10.73
C LYS A 3 4.86 11.36 -10.92
N ASN A 4 5.18 12.18 -9.93
CA ASN A 4 6.32 13.11 -9.96
C ASN A 4 7.53 12.60 -9.16
N ALA A 5 7.65 11.28 -8.98
CA ALA A 5 8.78 10.71 -8.24
C ALA A 5 10.09 10.96 -9.01
N LYS A 6 11.07 11.58 -8.34
CA LYS A 6 12.40 11.81 -8.90
C LYS A 6 13.39 10.74 -8.41
N PRO A 7 14.41 10.40 -9.23
CA PRO A 7 15.51 9.56 -8.79
C PRO A 7 16.24 10.18 -7.61
N TRP A 8 16.72 9.36 -6.69
CA TRP A 8 17.62 9.81 -5.63
C TRP A 8 19.07 9.79 -6.12
N LYS A 9 19.92 10.64 -5.53
CA LYS A 9 21.33 10.81 -5.92
C LYS A 9 22.29 9.90 -5.17
N ASP A 10 21.84 9.24 -4.12
CA ASP A 10 22.67 8.39 -3.28
C ASP A 10 22.89 6.99 -3.88
N THR A 11 24.03 6.38 -3.54
CA THR A 11 24.48 5.09 -4.09
C THR A 11 24.05 3.90 -3.23
N LYS A 12 23.11 4.07 -2.29
CA LYS A 12 22.60 2.96 -1.49
C LYS A 12 21.89 1.95 -2.40
N SER A 13 22.07 0.65 -2.12
CA SER A 13 21.46 -0.42 -2.91
C SER A 13 19.94 -0.24 -3.09
N SER A 14 19.21 0.09 -2.03
CA SER A 14 17.76 0.35 -2.10
C SER A 14 17.38 1.55 -2.97
N SER A 15 18.23 2.58 -3.00
CA SER A 15 18.06 3.77 -3.85
C SER A 15 18.28 3.44 -5.33
N LEU A 16 19.28 2.61 -5.62
CA LEU A 16 19.55 2.11 -6.97
C LEU A 16 18.38 1.27 -7.50
N GLU A 17 17.89 0.31 -6.72
CA GLU A 17 16.73 -0.52 -7.09
C GLU A 17 15.47 0.32 -7.35
N ARG A 18 15.20 1.31 -6.48
CA ARG A 18 14.09 2.24 -6.65
C ARG A 18 14.25 3.07 -7.93
N ASN A 19 15.46 3.55 -8.21
CA ASN A 19 15.76 4.33 -9.40
C ASN A 19 15.57 3.51 -10.68
N GLU A 20 15.98 2.24 -10.68
CA GLU A 20 15.71 1.29 -11.80
C GLU A 20 14.22 1.07 -12.03
N LEU A 21 13.44 0.96 -10.95
CA LEU A 21 11.98 0.89 -11.06
C LEU A 21 11.39 2.17 -11.65
N LEU A 22 11.90 3.35 -11.29
CA LEU A 22 11.49 4.62 -11.90
C LEU A 22 11.85 4.70 -13.39
N ARG A 23 13.04 4.22 -13.78
CA ARG A 23 13.45 4.11 -15.19
C ARG A 23 12.52 3.19 -15.97
N THR A 24 12.19 2.03 -15.41
CA THR A 24 11.25 1.06 -15.99
C THR A 24 9.87 1.67 -16.21
N ILE A 25 9.34 2.40 -15.23
CA ILE A 25 8.06 3.11 -15.35
C ILE A 25 8.10 4.20 -16.42
N LYS A 26 9.21 4.93 -16.54
CA LYS A 26 9.38 5.97 -17.57
C LYS A 26 9.40 5.36 -18.98
N ARG A 27 10.00 4.18 -19.14
CA ARG A 27 10.06 3.45 -20.42
C ARG A 27 8.74 2.80 -20.82
N LEU A 28 8.13 2.04 -19.91
CA LEU A 28 6.97 1.18 -20.19
C LEU A 28 5.62 1.87 -19.97
N GLY A 29 5.62 3.01 -19.27
CA GLY A 29 4.41 3.68 -18.85
C GLY A 29 3.86 3.17 -17.52
N ARG A 30 3.28 4.09 -16.76
CA ARG A 30 2.80 3.87 -15.39
C ARG A 30 1.63 2.89 -15.31
N THR A 31 0.71 2.95 -16.26
CA THR A 31 -0.49 2.11 -16.28
C THR A 31 -0.11 0.65 -16.46
N LEU A 32 0.79 0.36 -17.40
CA LEU A 32 1.27 -1.00 -17.66
C LEU A 32 2.02 -1.56 -16.44
N TRP A 33 2.95 -0.77 -15.89
CA TRP A 33 3.68 -1.16 -14.69
C TRP A 33 2.75 -1.46 -13.51
N LYS A 34 1.71 -0.65 -13.28
CA LYS A 34 0.74 -0.88 -12.19
C LYS A 34 -0.03 -2.19 -12.36
N LYS A 35 -0.37 -2.55 -13.61
CA LYS A 35 -1.05 -3.83 -13.91
C LYS A 35 -0.12 -5.01 -13.64
N TRP A 36 1.09 -4.99 -14.18
CA TRP A 36 2.05 -6.10 -14.05
C TRP A 36 2.54 -6.31 -12.62
N SER A 37 2.80 -5.23 -11.88
CA SER A 37 3.27 -5.33 -10.49
C SER A 37 2.17 -5.70 -9.49
N GLY A 38 0.91 -5.82 -9.91
CA GLY A 38 -0.21 -6.04 -9.00
C GLY A 38 -0.43 -4.88 -8.02
N TYR A 39 0.00 -3.67 -8.38
CA TYR A 39 0.02 -2.50 -7.48
C TYR A 39 -1.36 -2.16 -6.92
N HIS A 40 -2.42 -2.33 -7.72
CA HIS A 40 -3.78 -2.05 -7.27
C HIS A 40 -4.20 -2.97 -6.11
N ARG A 41 -3.93 -4.28 -6.24
CA ARG A 41 -4.25 -5.26 -5.18
C ARG A 41 -3.47 -4.96 -3.89
N ARG A 42 -2.17 -4.65 -4.00
CA ARG A 42 -1.36 -4.26 -2.83
C ARG A 42 -1.91 -2.99 -2.16
N SER A 43 -2.29 -1.99 -2.96
CA SER A 43 -2.87 -0.75 -2.44
C SER A 43 -4.19 -1.00 -1.70
N LEU A 44 -5.06 -1.88 -2.20
CA LEU A 44 -6.31 -2.23 -1.51
C LEU A 44 -6.06 -2.91 -0.16
N VAL A 45 -5.12 -3.85 -0.13
CA VAL A 45 -4.72 -4.52 1.12
C VAL A 45 -4.14 -3.52 2.11
N GLU A 46 -3.23 -2.64 1.68
CA GLU A 46 -2.66 -1.59 2.53
C GLU A 46 -3.74 -0.67 3.12
N THR A 47 -4.73 -0.26 2.31
CA THR A 47 -5.86 0.54 2.80
C THR A 47 -6.70 -0.24 3.82
N LYS A 48 -7.02 -1.52 3.57
CA LYS A 48 -7.79 -2.34 4.51
C LYS A 48 -7.01 -2.55 5.82
N MET A 49 -5.70 -2.79 5.74
CA MET A 49 -4.83 -2.92 6.91
C MET A 49 -4.73 -1.62 7.71
N HIS A 50 -4.74 -0.46 7.05
CA HIS A 50 -4.82 0.83 7.75
C HIS A 50 -6.12 0.93 8.56
N CYS A 51 -7.27 0.54 7.99
CA CYS A 51 -8.53 0.48 8.74
C CYS A 51 -8.44 -0.45 9.95
N ILE A 52 -7.83 -1.63 9.80
CA ILE A 52 -7.65 -2.59 10.91
C ILE A 52 -6.78 -1.98 12.02
N LYS A 53 -5.69 -1.30 11.68
CA LYS A 53 -4.83 -0.61 12.66
C LYS A 53 -5.56 0.49 13.45
N LEU A 54 -6.61 1.08 12.89
CA LEU A 54 -7.42 2.09 13.58
C LEU A 54 -8.39 1.49 14.60
N LEU A 55 -8.69 0.19 14.55
CA LEU A 55 -9.65 -0.44 15.47
C LEU A 55 -9.17 -0.45 16.93
N GLY A 56 -7.88 -0.23 17.18
CA GLY A 56 -7.31 -0.16 18.52
C GLY A 56 -7.45 -1.47 19.31
N ASP A 57 -7.02 -1.46 20.57
CA ASP A 57 -6.99 -2.69 21.37
C ASP A 57 -8.38 -3.09 21.90
N LYS A 58 -9.24 -2.09 22.18
CA LYS A 58 -10.59 -2.31 22.76
C LYS A 58 -11.68 -2.21 21.69
N LEU A 59 -12.79 -2.89 21.92
CA LEU A 59 -13.99 -2.74 21.08
C LEU A 59 -14.61 -1.36 21.33
N SER A 60 -14.85 -0.62 20.26
CA SER A 60 -15.36 0.75 20.32
C SER A 60 -16.79 0.88 19.77
N ALA A 61 -17.28 -0.14 19.08
CA ALA A 61 -18.64 -0.18 18.55
C ALA A 61 -19.70 -0.19 19.66
N ARG A 62 -20.80 0.55 19.42
CA ARG A 62 -21.90 0.75 20.40
C ARG A 62 -22.94 -0.36 20.42
N SER A 63 -23.08 -1.13 19.34
CA SER A 63 -24.02 -2.26 19.24
C SER A 63 -23.29 -3.59 19.19
N PHE A 64 -23.94 -4.64 19.72
CA PHE A 64 -23.37 -5.98 19.80
C PHE A 64 -23.00 -6.54 18.41
N ASP A 65 -23.88 -6.42 17.42
CA ASP A 65 -23.60 -6.92 16.05
C ASP A 65 -22.38 -6.22 15.43
N SER A 66 -22.18 -4.93 15.73
CA SER A 66 -21.01 -4.19 15.26
C SER A 66 -19.74 -4.57 16.00
N GLN A 67 -19.83 -4.93 17.28
CA GLN A 67 -18.71 -5.49 18.04
C GLN A 67 -18.28 -6.87 17.48
N VAL A 68 -19.24 -7.72 17.11
CA VAL A 68 -18.96 -9.00 16.45
C VAL A 68 -18.22 -8.79 15.12
N ASN A 69 -18.68 -7.85 14.29
CA ASN A 69 -18.00 -7.50 13.05
C ASN A 69 -16.60 -6.91 13.28
N GLU A 70 -16.40 -6.14 14.35
CA GLU A 70 -15.10 -5.60 14.73
C GLU A 70 -14.12 -6.72 15.10
N ILE A 71 -14.56 -7.76 15.82
CA ILE A 71 -13.76 -8.95 16.12
C ILE A 71 -13.44 -9.72 14.83
N HIS A 72 -14.42 -9.99 13.98
CA HIS A 72 -14.20 -10.69 12.71
C HIS A 72 -13.25 -9.96 11.77
N ALA A 73 -13.18 -8.63 11.84
CA ALA A 73 -12.22 -7.84 11.06
C ALA A 73 -10.79 -7.90 11.59
N ARG A 74 -10.59 -8.33 12.85
CA ARG A 74 -9.28 -8.47 13.51
C ARG A 74 -8.66 -9.86 13.35
N VAL A 75 -9.48 -10.89 13.20
CA VAL A 75 -9.09 -12.31 13.00
C VAL A 75 -8.78 -12.57 11.54
#